data_AF-A0A1F8FRV8-F1
#
_entry.id   AF-A0A1F8FRV8-F1
#
_cell.length_a   1.000
_cell.length_b   1.000
_cell.length_c   1.000
_cell.angle_alpha   90.00
_cell.angle_beta   90.00
_cell.angle_gamma   90.00
#
_symmetry.space_group_name_H-M   'P 1'
#
loop_
_entity.id
_entity.type
_entity.pdbx_description
1 polymer ?
#
loop_
_entity_poly.entity_id
_entity_poly.type
_entity_poly.pdbx_seq_one_letter_code
_entity_poly.pdbx_strand_id
1 'polypeptide(L)'
;MSGYAHNSGFTILEFLIYMGIVSLILVTVTLMTTESILLGAKSDATVSLQQSARFAIGRIEEEIRNATNVNGAGSSFDVNPSVLSLATANPGTNPTIINVNNGTLQIKRGTGNAVPLISGAVRVVRLIFSSYSKPGTPGTIKIIMELAPIDPRQSPLTLEGSASLRQ
;
A
#
# COMPACT_ATOMS: atom_id res chain seq x y z
N MET A 1 6.02 -76.86 -23.01
CA MET A 1 7.11 -76.23 -22.25
C MET A 1 6.53 -75.04 -21.51
N SER A 2 6.28 -75.18 -20.21
CA SER A 2 5.73 -74.08 -19.39
C SER A 2 6.87 -73.54 -18.52
N GLY A 3 7.25 -72.29 -18.76
CA GLY A 3 8.24 -71.58 -17.95
C GLY A 3 7.55 -71.01 -16.71
N TYR A 4 8.04 -71.40 -15.54
CA TYR A 4 7.56 -70.85 -14.27
C TYR A 4 8.07 -69.41 -14.11
N ALA A 5 7.14 -68.46 -14.05
CA ALA A 5 7.45 -67.08 -13.66
C ALA A 5 7.64 -67.02 -12.14
N HIS A 6 8.81 -66.58 -11.71
CA HIS A 6 9.15 -66.40 -10.29
C HIS A 6 8.65 -65.02 -9.83
N ASN A 7 7.64 -64.98 -8.97
CA ASN A 7 7.20 -63.75 -8.31
C ASN A 7 8.05 -63.53 -7.06
N SER A 8 8.99 -62.58 -7.12
CA SER A 8 9.78 -62.16 -5.97
C SER A 8 8.91 -61.32 -5.03
N GLY A 9 8.67 -61.82 -3.82
CA GLY A 9 7.96 -61.10 -2.76
C GLY A 9 8.83 -59.97 -2.19
N PHE A 10 8.18 -58.85 -1.84
CA PHE A 10 8.82 -57.66 -1.28
C PHE A 10 9.25 -57.89 0.17
N THR A 11 10.42 -57.40 0.57
CA THR A 11 10.95 -57.62 1.93
C THR A 11 10.47 -56.54 2.91
N ILE A 12 10.26 -56.91 4.18
CA ILE A 12 9.88 -55.95 5.24
C ILE A 12 10.96 -54.88 5.44
N LEU A 13 12.23 -55.25 5.27
CA LEU A 13 13.35 -54.32 5.39
C LEU A 13 13.30 -53.22 4.31
N GLU A 14 12.96 -53.60 3.08
CA GLU A 14 12.81 -52.65 1.97
C GLU A 14 11.66 -51.66 2.24
N PHE A 15 10.56 -52.12 2.83
CA PHE A 15 9.46 -51.25 3.26
C PHE A 15 9.90 -50.23 4.31
N LEU A 16 10.68 -50.66 5.29
CA LEU A 16 11.15 -49.80 6.39
C LEU A 16 12.12 -48.71 5.88
N ILE A 17 12.99 -49.06 4.93
CA ILE A 17 13.90 -48.11 4.28
C ILE A 17 13.09 -47.06 3.49
N TYR A 18 12.07 -47.48 2.74
CA TYR A 18 11.21 -46.54 2.01
C TYR A 18 10.42 -45.62 2.93
N MET A 19 9.88 -46.11 4.04
CA MET A 19 9.21 -45.27 5.03
C MET A 19 10.17 -44.24 5.65
N GLY A 20 11.41 -44.62 5.92
CA GLY A 20 12.46 -43.71 6.38
C GLY A 20 12.74 -42.58 5.38
N ILE A 21 12.96 -42.93 4.11
CA ILE A 21 13.23 -41.96 3.03
C ILE A 21 12.02 -41.03 2.82
N VAL A 22 10.80 -41.57 2.79
CA VAL A 22 9.57 -40.78 2.63
C VAL A 22 9.41 -39.81 3.80
N SER A 23 9.64 -40.26 5.03
CA SER A 23 9.53 -39.39 6.21
C SER A 23 10.52 -38.21 6.16
N LEU A 24 11.76 -38.45 5.72
CA LEU A 24 12.76 -37.40 5.54
C LEU A 24 12.32 -36.37 4.50
N ILE A 25 11.80 -36.83 3.36
CA ILE A 25 11.30 -35.96 2.27
C ILE A 25 10.10 -35.13 2.76
N LEU A 26 9.17 -35.73 3.50
CA LEU A 26 8.01 -35.01 4.01
C LEU A 26 8.39 -33.91 5.00
N VAL A 27 9.40 -34.15 5.86
CA VAL A 27 9.90 -33.13 6.80
C VAL A 27 10.51 -31.96 6.04
N THR A 28 11.36 -32.20 5.04
CA THR A 28 11.99 -31.11 4.26
C THR A 28 10.96 -30.29 3.48
N VAL A 29 10.00 -30.95 2.83
CA VAL A 29 8.90 -30.27 2.10
C VAL A 29 8.06 -29.42 3.04
N THR A 30 7.74 -29.93 4.24
CA THR A 30 6.94 -29.19 5.22
C THR A 30 7.67 -27.93 5.67
N LEU A 31 8.96 -28.04 6.01
CA LEU A 31 9.78 -26.89 6.42
C LEU A 31 9.83 -25.83 5.31
N MET A 32 10.13 -26.22 4.08
CA MET A 32 10.17 -25.29 2.94
C MET A 32 8.82 -24.63 2.68
N THR A 33 7.72 -25.36 2.84
CA THR A 33 6.36 -24.82 2.64
C THR A 33 6.03 -23.76 3.68
N THR A 34 6.37 -24.00 4.95
CA THR A 34 6.10 -23.02 6.03
C THR A 34 6.89 -21.73 5.87
N GLU A 35 8.15 -21.82 5.45
CA GLU A 35 8.97 -20.63 5.16
C GLU A 35 8.42 -19.84 3.96
N SER A 36 7.98 -20.53 2.91
CA SER A 36 7.41 -19.91 1.71
C SER A 36 6.14 -19.12 2.00
N ILE A 37 5.26 -19.64 2.86
CA ILE A 37 4.02 -18.97 3.27
C ILE A 37 4.32 -17.67 4.03
N LEU A 38 5.28 -17.70 4.96
CA LEU A 38 5.68 -16.53 5.75
C LEU A 38 6.32 -15.45 4.87
N LEU A 39 7.13 -15.85 3.88
CA LEU A 39 7.72 -14.92 2.91
C LEU A 39 6.66 -14.30 2.00
N GLY A 40 5.68 -15.08 1.54
CA GLY A 40 4.57 -14.60 0.70
C GLY A 40 3.75 -13.52 1.39
N ALA A 41 3.30 -13.76 2.63
CA ALA A 41 2.50 -12.79 3.38
C ALA A 41 3.24 -11.46 3.64
N LYS A 42 4.56 -11.51 3.86
CA LYS A 42 5.39 -10.31 4.01
C LYS A 42 5.52 -9.53 2.69
N SER A 43 5.61 -10.25 1.57
CA SER A 43 5.65 -9.68 0.23
C SER A 43 4.37 -8.90 -0.09
N ASP A 44 3.20 -9.48 0.18
CA ASP A 44 1.90 -8.90 -0.19
C ASP A 44 1.61 -7.56 0.50
N ALA A 45 1.91 -7.46 1.80
CA ALA A 45 1.71 -6.22 2.54
C ALA A 45 2.72 -5.13 2.15
N THR A 46 3.96 -5.50 1.80
CA THR A 46 4.96 -4.55 1.27
C THR A 46 4.54 -4.03 -0.12
N VAL A 47 4.05 -4.92 -0.99
CA VAL A 47 3.53 -4.55 -2.31
C VAL A 47 2.32 -3.63 -2.19
N SER A 48 1.37 -3.97 -1.31
CA SER A 48 0.17 -3.17 -1.05
C SER A 48 0.52 -1.77 -0.50
N LEU A 49 1.52 -1.68 0.38
CA LEU A 49 2.05 -0.42 0.89
C LEU A 49 2.60 0.45 -0.24
N GLN A 50 3.49 -0.10 -1.07
CA GLN A 50 4.11 0.65 -2.18
C GLN A 50 3.09 1.08 -3.25
N GLN A 51 2.12 0.23 -3.57
CA GLN A 51 1.05 0.58 -4.51
C GLN A 51 0.14 1.68 -3.95
N SER A 52 -0.29 1.55 -2.69
CA SER A 52 -1.11 2.57 -2.01
C SER A 52 -0.39 3.91 -1.94
N ALA A 53 0.90 3.89 -1.61
CA ALA A 53 1.82 5.03 -1.62
C ALA A 53 1.87 5.77 -2.95
N ARG A 54 2.22 5.04 -4.03
CA ARG A 54 2.36 5.61 -5.38
C ARG A 54 1.04 6.14 -5.91
N PHE A 55 -0.05 5.41 -5.68
CA PHE A 55 -1.38 5.83 -6.08
C PHE A 55 -1.83 7.09 -5.32
N ALA A 56 -1.67 7.10 -3.99
CA ALA A 56 -2.06 8.23 -3.17
C ALA A 56 -1.31 9.51 -3.54
N ILE A 57 0.03 9.45 -3.68
CA ILE A 57 0.83 10.63 -4.02
C ILE A 57 0.49 11.12 -5.43
N GLY A 58 0.44 10.23 -6.42
CA GLY A 58 0.09 10.58 -7.79
C GLY A 58 -1.30 11.20 -7.90
N ARG A 59 -2.27 10.69 -7.12
CA ARG A 59 -3.62 11.25 -7.09
C ARG A 59 -3.65 12.63 -6.42
N ILE A 60 -2.96 12.83 -5.31
CA ILE A 60 -2.87 14.16 -4.66
C ILE A 60 -2.22 15.17 -5.62
N GLU A 61 -1.11 14.81 -6.27
CA GLU A 61 -0.45 15.69 -7.22
C GLU A 61 -1.35 16.06 -8.39
N GLU A 62 -2.12 15.10 -8.91
CA GLU A 62 -3.09 15.34 -9.99
C GLU A 62 -4.17 16.33 -9.56
N GLU A 63 -4.71 16.18 -8.34
CA GLU A 63 -5.72 17.10 -7.80
C GLU A 63 -5.15 18.50 -7.58
N ILE A 64 -3.91 18.62 -7.10
CA ILE A 64 -3.20 19.91 -6.98
C ILE A 64 -2.99 20.52 -8.36
N ARG A 65 -2.53 19.75 -9.35
CA ARG A 65 -2.36 20.24 -10.73
C ARG A 65 -3.69 20.69 -11.34
N ASN A 66 -4.78 19.99 -11.07
CA ASN A 66 -6.10 20.32 -11.61
C ASN A 66 -6.82 21.46 -10.85
N ALA A 67 -6.29 21.86 -9.69
CA ALA A 67 -6.83 22.96 -8.91
C ALA A 67 -6.51 24.31 -9.56
N THR A 68 -7.46 25.23 -9.50
CA THR A 68 -7.27 26.63 -9.92
C THR A 68 -6.66 27.47 -8.81
N ASN A 69 -6.95 27.12 -7.55
CA ASN A 69 -6.40 27.81 -6.39
C ASN A 69 -6.38 26.89 -5.16
N VAL A 70 -5.56 27.23 -4.17
CA VAL A 70 -5.55 26.60 -2.85
C VAL A 70 -6.41 27.45 -1.91
N ASN A 71 -7.42 26.85 -1.29
CA ASN A 71 -8.23 27.53 -0.28
C ASN A 71 -7.47 27.54 1.06
N GLY A 72 -6.73 28.61 1.32
CA GLY A 72 -5.93 28.76 2.54
C GLY A 72 -6.75 28.70 3.82
N ALA A 73 -7.98 29.24 3.84
CA ALA A 73 -8.84 29.21 5.04
C ALA A 73 -9.37 27.80 5.36
N GLY A 74 -9.49 26.93 4.35
CA GLY A 74 -9.90 25.54 4.50
C GLY A 74 -8.73 24.54 4.59
N SER A 75 -7.49 25.02 4.56
CA SER A 75 -6.28 24.18 4.57
C SER A 75 -5.50 24.39 5.87
N SER A 76 -4.88 23.31 6.37
CA SER A 76 -3.94 23.36 7.49
C SER A 76 -2.56 22.91 7.02
N PHE A 77 -1.64 23.88 6.92
CA PHE A 77 -0.26 23.65 6.49
C PHE A 77 0.67 23.42 7.67
N ASP A 78 1.74 22.66 7.44
CA ASP A 78 2.84 22.42 8.40
C ASP A 78 2.40 21.76 9.72
N VAL A 79 1.28 21.05 9.72
CA VAL A 79 0.73 20.30 10.87
C VAL A 79 0.52 18.82 10.52
N ASN A 80 0.42 17.95 11.52
CA ASN A 80 0.11 16.54 11.32
C ASN A 80 -1.11 16.11 12.16
N PRO A 81 -2.20 15.61 11.57
CA PRO A 81 -2.46 15.53 10.12
C PRO A 81 -2.85 16.88 9.51
N SER A 82 -2.28 17.20 8.35
CA SER A 82 -2.69 18.33 7.52
C SER A 82 -3.99 18.06 6.76
N VAL A 83 -4.69 19.15 6.42
CA VAL A 83 -5.85 19.20 5.53
C VAL A 83 -5.51 20.10 4.35
N LEU A 84 -5.81 19.66 3.14
CA LEU A 84 -5.67 20.48 1.94
C LEU A 84 -7.04 20.68 1.30
N SER A 85 -7.46 21.93 1.17
CA SER A 85 -8.66 22.32 0.44
C SER A 85 -8.26 23.02 -0.85
N LEU A 86 -8.72 22.48 -1.97
CA LEU A 86 -8.44 22.96 -3.31
C LEU A 86 -9.72 23.51 -3.95
N ALA A 87 -9.59 24.66 -4.60
CA ALA A 87 -10.62 25.20 -5.47
C ALA A 87 -10.44 24.62 -6.87
N THR A 88 -11.52 24.13 -7.47
CA THR A 88 -11.52 23.57 -8.83
C THR A 88 -12.45 24.37 -9.73
N ALA A 89 -12.15 24.42 -11.03
CA ALA A 89 -13.00 25.11 -12.02
C ALA A 89 -14.41 24.50 -12.15
N ASN A 90 -14.55 23.19 -11.94
CA ASN A 90 -15.83 22.51 -11.96
C ASN A 90 -16.56 22.69 -10.61
N PRO A 91 -17.78 23.26 -10.58
CA PRO A 91 -18.56 23.42 -9.36
C PRO A 91 -18.90 22.09 -8.67
N GLY A 92 -19.05 21.00 -9.42
CA GLY A 92 -19.38 19.69 -8.86
C GLY A 92 -18.26 19.07 -8.03
N THR A 93 -17.01 19.49 -8.26
CA THR A 93 -15.85 19.03 -7.50
C THR A 93 -15.31 20.08 -6.54
N ASN A 94 -15.82 21.30 -6.56
CA ASN A 94 -15.35 22.41 -5.74
C ASN A 94 -16.12 22.46 -4.39
N PRO A 95 -15.45 22.45 -3.23
CA PRO A 95 -14.01 22.25 -3.02
C PRO A 95 -13.62 20.77 -3.06
N THR A 96 -12.39 20.50 -3.52
CA THR A 96 -11.75 19.19 -3.32
C THR A 96 -10.98 19.23 -2.01
N ILE A 97 -11.35 18.41 -1.04
CA ILE A 97 -10.74 18.33 0.28
C ILE A 97 -10.00 17.01 0.41
N ILE A 98 -8.72 17.08 0.78
CA ILE A 98 -7.86 15.93 1.06
C ILE A 98 -7.51 15.99 2.55
N ASN A 99 -7.86 14.94 3.28
CA ASN A 99 -7.58 14.82 4.70
C ASN A 99 -7.36 13.38 5.14
N VAL A 100 -6.91 13.21 6.38
CA VAL A 100 -6.85 11.92 7.05
C VAL A 100 -8.03 11.81 8.02
N ASN A 101 -8.74 10.69 7.97
CA ASN A 101 -9.80 10.36 8.93
C ASN A 101 -9.56 8.95 9.47
N ASN A 102 -9.45 8.79 10.80
CA ASN A 102 -9.16 7.51 11.45
C ASN A 102 -7.95 6.74 10.85
N GLY A 103 -6.92 7.46 10.41
CA GLY A 103 -5.74 6.86 9.78
C GLY A 103 -5.91 6.49 8.31
N THR A 104 -7.07 6.74 7.69
CA THR A 104 -7.30 6.56 6.26
C THR A 104 -7.19 7.88 5.52
N LEU A 105 -6.34 7.94 4.50
CA LEU A 105 -6.29 9.06 3.57
C LEU A 105 -7.55 9.05 2.70
N GLN A 106 -8.25 10.17 2.63
CA GLN A 106 -9.48 10.29 1.88
C GLN A 106 -9.54 11.59 1.07
N ILE A 107 -10.34 11.56 0.00
CA ILE A 107 -10.65 12.71 -0.84
C ILE A 107 -12.15 12.92 -0.90
N LYS A 108 -12.58 14.16 -0.68
CA LYS A 108 -13.97 14.60 -0.84
C LYS A 108 -14.02 15.64 -1.95
N ARG A 109 -14.93 15.49 -2.92
CA ARG A 109 -15.12 16.45 -4.01
C ARG A 109 -16.49 17.08 -3.91
N GLY A 110 -16.54 18.41 -3.81
CA GLY A 110 -17.78 19.16 -3.65
C GLY A 110 -18.64 18.66 -2.49
N THR A 111 -19.91 18.38 -2.77
CA THR A 111 -20.89 17.86 -1.81
C THR A 111 -20.88 16.33 -1.69
N GLY A 112 -20.07 15.63 -2.48
CA GLY A 112 -20.01 14.16 -2.49
C GLY A 112 -19.45 13.56 -1.19
N ASN A 113 -19.54 12.23 -1.08
CA ASN A 113 -18.96 11.48 0.03
C ASN A 113 -17.43 11.45 -0.07
N ALA A 114 -16.77 11.36 1.08
CA ALA A 114 -15.33 11.12 1.13
C ALA A 114 -15.02 9.70 0.64
N VAL A 115 -14.03 9.58 -0.24
CA VAL A 115 -13.58 8.32 -0.83
C VAL A 115 -12.16 8.02 -0.33
N PRO A 116 -11.89 6.81 0.20
CA PRO A 116 -10.55 6.44 0.63
C PRO A 116 -9.59 6.32 -0.57
N LEU A 117 -8.36 6.78 -0.40
CA LEU A 117 -7.28 6.71 -1.41
C LEU A 117 -6.28 5.58 -1.14
N ILE A 118 -6.32 4.96 0.05
CA ILE A 118 -5.41 3.89 0.43
C ILE A 118 -6.20 2.62 0.75
N SER A 119 -5.54 1.46 0.58
CA SER A 119 -6.14 0.17 0.95
C SER A 119 -6.36 0.06 2.47
N GLY A 120 -7.34 -0.74 2.87
CA GLY A 120 -7.61 -1.01 4.29
C GLY A 120 -6.52 -1.79 5.02
N ALA A 121 -5.47 -2.25 4.34
CA ALA A 121 -4.31 -2.92 4.95
C ALA A 121 -3.19 -1.94 5.36
N VAL A 122 -3.35 -0.64 5.03
CA VAL A 122 -2.36 0.41 5.23
C VAL A 122 -3.01 1.59 5.96
N ARG A 123 -2.25 2.25 6.84
CA ARG A 123 -2.67 3.48 7.53
C ARG A 123 -1.70 4.62 7.29
N VAL A 124 -2.20 5.85 7.34
CA VAL A 124 -1.39 7.07 7.37
C VAL A 124 -0.85 7.29 8.78
N VAL A 125 0.46 7.42 8.90
CA VAL A 125 1.15 7.79 10.14
C VAL A 125 1.39 9.30 10.18
N ARG A 126 1.75 9.86 9.03
CA ARG A 126 2.06 11.28 8.90
C ARG A 126 1.56 11.80 7.57
N LEU A 127 0.89 12.94 7.59
CA LEU A 127 0.57 13.70 6.39
C LEU A 127 0.75 15.18 6.68
N ILE A 128 1.67 15.82 5.96
CA ILE A 128 1.94 17.25 6.05
C ILE A 128 1.90 17.85 4.66
N PHE A 129 1.17 18.95 4.52
CA PHE A 129 1.22 19.83 3.35
C PHE A 129 1.94 21.12 3.73
N SER A 130 2.90 21.56 2.92
CA SER A 130 3.59 22.84 3.09
C SER A 130 3.39 23.67 1.83
N SER A 131 2.97 24.93 1.98
CA SER A 131 2.78 25.84 0.85
C SER A 131 4.01 26.73 0.68
N TYR A 132 4.65 26.64 -0.49
CA TYR A 132 5.78 27.49 -0.89
C TYR A 132 5.36 28.60 -1.86
N SER A 133 4.07 28.94 -1.86
CA SER A 133 3.49 29.95 -2.75
C SER A 133 4.07 31.34 -2.46
N LYS A 134 4.72 31.97 -3.45
CA LYS A 134 5.10 33.39 -3.37
C LYS A 134 3.97 34.25 -3.96
N PRO A 135 3.80 35.51 -3.52
CA PRO A 135 2.88 36.44 -4.18
C PRO A 135 3.21 36.54 -5.67
N GLY A 136 2.23 36.30 -6.55
CA GLY A 136 2.39 36.37 -8.00
C GLY A 136 2.94 35.10 -8.68
N THR A 137 3.16 34.00 -7.95
CA THR A 137 3.52 32.69 -8.54
C THR A 137 2.40 31.67 -8.38
N PRO A 138 2.24 30.70 -9.30
CA PRO A 138 1.39 29.54 -9.07
C PRO A 138 1.82 28.86 -7.77
N GLY A 139 0.87 28.57 -6.89
CA GLY A 139 1.18 27.95 -5.61
C GLY A 139 1.84 26.59 -5.77
N THR A 140 2.93 26.36 -5.06
CA THR A 140 3.63 25.07 -4.99
C THR A 140 3.37 24.46 -3.62
N ILE A 141 2.85 23.23 -3.60
CA ILE A 141 2.60 22.47 -2.38
C ILE A 141 3.61 21.33 -2.29
N LYS A 142 4.37 21.27 -1.19
CA LYS A 142 5.14 20.08 -0.81
C LYS A 142 4.26 19.15 0.00
N ILE A 143 4.39 17.86 -0.26
CA ILE A 143 3.65 16.77 0.36
C ILE A 143 4.67 15.91 1.07
N ILE A 144 4.50 15.72 2.38
CA ILE A 144 5.24 14.71 3.14
C ILE A 144 4.24 13.71 3.68
N MET A 145 4.35 12.47 3.23
CA MET A 145 3.44 11.39 3.59
C MET A 145 4.24 10.21 4.14
N GLU A 146 3.77 9.66 5.25
CA GLU A 146 4.29 8.41 5.81
C GLU A 146 3.14 7.43 5.98
N LEU A 147 3.30 6.25 5.39
CA LEU A 147 2.34 5.16 5.43
C LEU A 147 2.95 3.97 6.18
N ALA A 148 2.14 3.29 6.98
CA ALA A 148 2.54 2.06 7.66
C ALA A 148 1.54 0.93 7.39
N PRO A 149 1.99 -0.32 7.20
CA PRO A 149 1.11 -1.48 7.23
C PRO A 149 0.39 -1.59 8.58
N ILE A 150 -0.83 -2.16 8.58
CA ILE A 150 -1.52 -2.48 9.83
C ILE A 150 -0.73 -3.52 10.64
N ASP A 151 -0.07 -4.46 9.96
CA ASP A 151 0.84 -5.41 10.61
C ASP A 151 2.07 -4.65 11.17
N PRO A 152 2.28 -4.63 12.50
CA PRO A 152 3.37 -3.89 13.13
C PRO A 152 4.76 -4.48 12.86
N ARG A 153 4.86 -5.67 12.25
CA ARG A 153 6.14 -6.32 11.92
C ARG A 153 6.85 -5.70 10.71
N GLN A 154 6.22 -4.75 10.03
CA GLN A 154 6.71 -4.15 8.80
C GLN A 154 7.04 -2.67 8.99
N SER A 155 8.14 -2.23 8.39
CA SER A 155 8.61 -0.86 8.50
C SER A 155 7.69 0.12 7.76
N PRO A 156 7.50 1.35 8.29
CA PRO A 156 6.80 2.40 7.58
C PRO A 156 7.57 2.85 6.33
N LEU A 157 6.83 3.40 5.36
CA LEU A 157 7.34 3.99 4.12
C LEU A 157 7.07 5.50 4.13
N THR A 158 8.14 6.29 4.04
CA THR A 158 8.07 7.75 3.92
C THR A 158 8.26 8.17 2.46
N LEU A 159 7.42 9.10 2.01
CA LEU A 159 7.43 9.65 0.66
C LEU A 159 7.39 11.18 0.76
N GLU A 160 8.19 11.81 -0.08
CA GLU A 160 8.12 13.25 -0.31
C GLU A 160 7.74 13.50 -1.78
N GLY A 161 6.81 14.42 -1.99
CA GLY A 161 6.39 14.86 -3.31
C GLY A 161 6.19 16.37 -3.35
N SER A 162 6.11 16.94 -4.55
CA SER A 162 5.75 18.34 -4.75
C SER A 162 4.89 18.49 -5.99
N ALA A 163 3.90 19.39 -5.93
CA ALA A 163 3.04 19.70 -7.05
C ALA A 163 2.74 21.20 -7.12
N SER A 164 2.63 21.71 -8.33
CA SER A 164 2.27 23.09 -8.62
C SER A 164 0.89 23.17 -9.29
N LEU A 165 0.17 24.27 -9.04
CA LEU A 165 -1.09 24.58 -9.69
C LEU A 165 -0.90 24.79 -11.20
N ARG A 166 -1.91 24.43 -12.01
CA ARG A 166 -1.91 24.69 -13.46
C ARG A 166 -2.22 26.17 -13.74
N GLN A 167 -1.44 26.76 -14.64
CA GLN A 167 -1.66 28.12 -15.18
C GLN A 167 -2.81 28.15 -16.18
#